data_AF-A0A1T5ANL8-F1
#
_entry.id   AF-A0A1T5ANL8-F1
#
_cell.length_a   1.000
_cell.length_b   1.000
_cell.length_c   1.000
_cell.angle_alpha   90.00
_cell.angle_beta   90.00
_cell.angle_gamma   90.00
#
_symmetry.space_group_name_H-M   'P 1'
#
loop_
_entity.id
_entity.type
_entity.pdbx_description
1 polymer ?
#
loop_
_entity_poly.entity_id
_entity_poly.type
_entity_poly.pdbx_seq_one_letter_code
_entity_poly.pdbx_strand_id
1 'polypeptide(L)'
;MSNFSNIEWLRADLGAARDMLRSARAYRDPLAILQYKCRIEAIEADLEAALNEKSETATATIFFGGRPLVGSRGVDILFASKALELFQQVLLAQCAGDRSAMRDSALLMVTGFDRSSMSFQLEEEAAPGMMATGLADSLDQLSQTLALCAGPGDEWRAMLARVDEGLYSMLQEWFVFLDSADASVRIIQRMRDCDLSREGVALARERLSHASR
;
A
#
# COMPACT_ATOMS: atom_id res chain seq x y z
N MET A 1 3.10 13.37 19.40
CA MET A 1 3.82 12.65 18.33
C MET A 1 2.74 12.03 17.46
N SER A 2 2.77 12.25 16.15
CA SER A 2 1.75 11.73 15.24
C SER A 2 1.71 10.19 15.29
N ASN A 3 0.52 9.60 15.26
CA ASN A 3 0.33 8.14 15.37
C ASN A 3 1.18 7.36 14.34
N PHE A 4 1.34 7.95 13.14
CA PHE A 4 2.23 7.47 12.07
C PHE A 4 3.69 7.28 12.51
N SER A 5 4.28 8.25 13.24
CA SER A 5 5.66 8.16 13.72
C SER A 5 5.86 7.07 14.77
N ASN A 6 4.80 6.74 15.52
CA ASN A 6 4.83 5.64 16.47
C ASN A 6 4.81 4.28 15.75
N ILE A 7 3.97 4.14 14.72
CA ILE A 7 3.88 2.92 13.91
C ILE A 7 5.18 2.64 13.14
N GLU A 8 5.80 3.65 12.53
CA GLU A 8 7.09 3.48 11.85
C GLU A 8 8.20 3.04 12.80
N TRP A 9 8.24 3.61 14.02
CA TRP A 9 9.19 3.19 15.04
C TRP A 9 8.98 1.72 15.46
N LEU A 10 7.73 1.32 15.73
CA LEU A 10 7.40 -0.06 16.08
C LEU A 10 7.74 -1.05 14.96
N ARG A 11 7.54 -0.67 13.69
CA ARG A 11 7.95 -1.48 12.52
C ARG A 11 9.47 -1.66 12.44
N ALA A 12 10.23 -0.60 12.68
CA ALA A 12 11.68 -0.68 12.73
C ALA A 12 12.16 -1.57 13.88
N ASP A 13 11.55 -1.45 15.08
CA ASP A 13 11.90 -2.29 16.23
C ASP A 13 11.53 -3.77 15.99
N LEU A 14 10.40 -4.03 15.33
CA LEU A 14 10.02 -5.38 14.92
C LEU A 14 11.04 -6.00 13.96
N GLY A 15 11.51 -5.23 12.96
CA GLY A 15 12.58 -5.65 12.06
C GLY A 15 13.86 -6.03 12.82
N ALA A 16 14.31 -5.15 13.70
CA ALA A 16 15.49 -5.38 14.54
C ALA A 16 15.34 -6.62 15.45
N ALA A 17 14.17 -6.80 16.08
CA ALA A 17 13.88 -7.93 16.94
C ALA A 17 13.87 -9.26 16.17
N ARG A 18 13.32 -9.27 14.94
CA ARG A 18 13.35 -10.45 14.06
C ARG A 18 14.77 -10.79 13.63
N ASP A 19 15.62 -9.81 13.40
CA ASP A 19 17.04 -10.02 13.07
C ASP A 19 17.80 -10.63 14.24
N MET A 20 17.56 -10.12 15.46
CA MET A 20 18.12 -10.68 16.68
C MET A 20 17.65 -12.12 16.93
N LEU A 21 16.38 -12.44 16.68
CA LEU A 21 15.86 -13.81 16.77
C LEU A 21 16.55 -14.75 15.77
N ARG A 22 16.81 -14.30 14.54
CA ARG A 22 17.55 -15.09 13.54
C ARG A 22 18.98 -15.39 14.03
N SER A 23 19.65 -14.39 14.59
CA SER A 23 20.97 -14.57 15.20
C SER A 23 20.94 -15.56 16.37
N ALA A 24 20.01 -15.41 17.32
CA ALA A 24 19.86 -16.31 18.47
C ALA A 24 19.62 -17.78 18.06
N ARG A 25 18.86 -18.01 16.98
CA ARG A 25 18.68 -19.35 16.40
C ARG A 25 19.97 -19.93 15.83
N ALA A 26 20.79 -19.10 15.17
CA ALA A 26 22.08 -19.52 14.63
C ALA A 26 23.04 -19.97 15.75
N TYR A 27 23.03 -19.26 16.88
CA TYR A 27 23.84 -19.61 18.07
C TYR A 27 23.21 -20.68 18.97
N ARG A 28 22.00 -21.16 18.64
CA ARG A 28 21.22 -22.15 19.43
C ARG A 28 21.05 -21.76 20.90
N ASP A 29 20.87 -20.47 21.19
CA ASP A 29 20.62 -19.97 22.55
C ASP A 29 19.12 -20.04 22.87
N PRO A 30 18.65 -21.01 23.69
CA PRO A 30 17.23 -21.21 23.94
C PRO A 30 16.59 -20.06 24.72
N LEU A 31 17.36 -19.40 25.59
CA LEU A 31 16.86 -18.31 26.42
C LEU A 31 16.69 -17.04 25.57
N ALA A 32 17.68 -16.71 24.75
CA ALA A 32 17.60 -15.59 23.82
C ALA A 32 16.48 -15.81 22.79
N ILE A 33 16.29 -17.04 22.29
CA ILE A 33 15.18 -17.38 21.38
C ILE A 33 13.82 -17.10 22.03
N LEU A 34 13.62 -17.53 23.28
CA LEU A 34 12.36 -17.29 24.00
C LEU A 34 12.14 -15.79 24.25
N GLN A 35 13.17 -15.09 24.71
CA GLN A 35 13.12 -13.65 24.97
C GLN A 35 12.74 -12.85 23.73
N TYR A 36 13.39 -13.11 22.58
CA TYR A 36 13.08 -12.39 21.36
C TYR A 36 11.71 -12.76 20.78
N LYS A 37 11.22 -13.98 20.98
CA LYS A 37 9.84 -14.35 20.62
C LYS A 37 8.83 -13.54 21.43
N CYS A 38 8.94 -13.51 22.75
CA CYS A 38 8.02 -12.74 23.60
C CYS A 38 8.07 -11.24 23.28
N ARG A 39 9.26 -10.70 22.96
CA ARG A 39 9.40 -9.31 22.53
C ARG A 39 8.72 -9.05 21.19
N ILE A 40 8.87 -9.95 20.22
CA ILE A 40 8.18 -9.85 18.92
C ILE A 40 6.66 -9.89 19.13
N GLU A 41 6.15 -10.82 19.93
CA GLU A 41 4.73 -10.92 20.25
C GLU A 41 4.19 -9.64 20.93
N ALA A 42 4.96 -9.05 21.85
CA ALA A 42 4.59 -7.80 22.50
C ALA A 42 4.57 -6.62 21.52
N ILE A 43 5.60 -6.49 20.67
CA ILE A 43 5.64 -5.43 19.63
C ILE A 43 4.50 -5.63 18.63
N GLU A 44 4.19 -6.87 18.24
CA GLU A 44 3.07 -7.20 17.36
C GLU A 44 1.72 -6.83 18.00
N ALA A 45 1.54 -7.07 19.30
CA ALA A 45 0.35 -6.68 20.05
C ALA A 45 0.22 -5.15 20.22
N ASP A 46 1.33 -4.44 20.48
CA ASP A 46 1.35 -2.97 20.57
C ASP A 46 1.07 -2.34 19.20
N LEU A 47 1.60 -2.94 18.13
CA LEU A 47 1.26 -2.57 16.77
C LEU A 47 -0.24 -2.77 16.56
N GLU A 48 -0.76 -3.95 16.86
CA GLU A 48 -2.18 -4.28 16.70
C GLU A 48 -3.08 -3.32 17.50
N ALA A 49 -2.69 -2.94 18.71
CA ALA A 49 -3.40 -1.95 19.52
C ALA A 49 -3.35 -0.54 18.92
N ALA A 50 -2.18 -0.07 18.50
CA ALA A 50 -2.02 1.23 17.82
C ALA A 50 -2.75 1.28 16.47
N LEU A 51 -3.01 0.13 15.87
CA LEU A 51 -3.73 -0.02 14.61
C LEU A 51 -5.24 -0.25 14.80
N ASN A 52 -5.66 -0.85 15.92
CA ASN A 52 -7.05 -1.01 16.33
C ASN A 52 -7.63 0.24 16.99
N GLU A 53 -6.80 1.20 17.40
CA GLU A 53 -7.20 2.60 17.31
C GLU A 53 -7.55 2.85 15.85
N LYS A 54 -8.84 2.65 15.49
CA LYS A 54 -9.38 3.01 14.19
C LYS A 54 -8.99 4.46 13.94
N SER A 55 -7.92 4.67 13.18
CA SER A 55 -7.71 5.95 12.54
C SER A 55 -8.95 6.10 11.66
N GLU A 56 -9.83 7.04 11.98
CA GLU A 56 -11.03 7.28 11.17
C GLU A 56 -10.66 7.74 9.75
N THR A 57 -9.38 8.07 9.55
CA THR A 57 -8.81 8.60 8.31
C THR A 57 -7.93 7.58 7.59
N ALA A 58 -8.14 7.49 6.28
CA ALA A 58 -7.29 6.75 5.35
C ALA A 58 -5.97 7.50 5.13
N THR A 59 -4.84 6.79 5.22
CA THR A 59 -3.51 7.34 4.96
C THR A 59 -2.69 6.36 4.11
N ALA A 60 -1.97 6.88 3.12
CA ALA A 60 -1.08 6.11 2.26
C ALA A 60 0.21 6.88 1.99
N THR A 61 1.32 6.17 1.86
CA THR A 61 2.57 6.70 1.32
C THR A 61 2.89 5.95 0.04
N ILE A 62 3.03 6.68 -1.07
CA ILE A 62 3.35 6.10 -2.39
C ILE A 62 4.77 6.48 -2.78
N PHE A 63 5.60 5.47 -3.02
CA PHE A 63 6.97 5.61 -3.49
C PHE A 63 7.01 5.27 -4.96
N PHE A 64 7.65 6.12 -5.77
CA PHE A 64 7.91 5.83 -7.17
C PHE A 64 9.36 5.40 -7.37
N GLY A 65 9.56 4.46 -8.29
CA GLY A 65 10.86 3.97 -8.71
C GLY A 65 10.94 3.70 -10.21
N GLY A 66 12.11 3.32 -10.71
CA GLY A 66 12.35 3.03 -12.12
C GLY A 66 12.70 4.27 -12.96
N ARG A 67 12.38 4.21 -14.26
CA ARG A 67 12.77 5.23 -15.26
C ARG A 67 12.25 6.65 -14.97
N PRO A 68 11.06 6.86 -14.37
CA PRO A 68 10.57 8.20 -14.08
C PRO A 68 11.40 8.98 -13.06
N LEU A 69 12.38 8.34 -12.41
CA LEU A 69 13.31 9.03 -11.51
C LEU A 69 14.46 9.63 -12.32
N VAL A 70 14.57 10.95 -12.29
CA VAL A 70 15.62 11.69 -12.97
C VAL A 70 16.81 11.89 -12.01
N GLY A 71 17.90 11.17 -12.29
CA GLY A 71 19.23 11.43 -11.70
C GLY A 71 19.29 11.37 -10.17
N SER A 72 18.60 10.40 -9.55
CA SER A 72 18.52 10.18 -8.09
C SER A 72 18.03 11.40 -7.30
N ARG A 73 17.45 12.41 -7.96
CA ARG A 73 17.15 13.73 -7.38
C ARG A 73 15.71 14.19 -7.53
N GLY A 74 14.92 13.58 -8.41
CA GLY A 74 13.52 13.92 -8.54
C GLY A 74 12.73 12.90 -9.33
N VAL A 75 11.41 13.02 -9.25
CA VAL A 75 10.45 12.29 -10.08
C VAL A 75 9.92 13.24 -11.17
N ASP A 76 9.71 12.71 -12.37
CA ASP A 76 9.01 13.44 -13.43
C ASP A 76 7.61 13.85 -12.93
N ILE A 77 7.31 15.15 -12.99
CA ILE A 77 6.08 15.70 -12.43
C ILE A 77 4.84 15.25 -13.20
N LEU A 78 4.93 15.10 -14.53
CA LEU A 78 3.83 14.67 -15.37
C LEU A 78 3.52 13.20 -15.10
N PHE A 79 4.57 12.40 -14.89
CA PHE A 79 4.41 11.03 -14.45
C PHE A 79 3.74 10.95 -13.08
N ALA A 80 4.29 11.64 -12.07
CA ALA A 80 3.80 11.57 -10.70
C ALA A 80 2.33 12.04 -10.61
N SER A 81 1.98 13.15 -11.26
CA SER A 81 0.61 13.64 -11.27
C SER A 81 -0.35 12.65 -11.90
N LYS A 82 0.03 12.03 -13.03
CA LYS A 82 -0.83 11.08 -13.72
C LYS A 82 -0.95 9.75 -12.97
N ALA A 83 0.14 9.28 -12.37
CA ALA A 83 0.15 8.07 -11.55
C ALA A 83 -0.77 8.21 -10.33
N LEU A 84 -0.73 9.36 -9.65
CA LEU A 84 -1.57 9.66 -8.50
C LEU A 84 -3.04 9.86 -8.90
N GLU A 85 -3.31 10.53 -10.02
CA GLU A 85 -4.68 10.67 -10.57
C GLU A 85 -5.31 9.30 -10.85
N LEU A 86 -4.60 8.43 -11.58
CA LEU A 86 -5.09 7.10 -11.89
C LEU A 86 -5.26 6.25 -10.62
N PHE A 87 -4.33 6.35 -9.66
CA PHE A 87 -4.48 5.68 -8.37
C PHE A 87 -5.76 6.11 -7.63
N GLN A 88 -6.05 7.42 -7.60
CA GLN A 88 -7.29 7.97 -7.04
C GLN A 88 -8.53 7.45 -7.78
N GLN A 89 -8.47 7.32 -9.12
CA GLN A 89 -9.58 6.76 -9.91
C GLN A 89 -9.83 5.27 -9.61
N VAL A 90 -8.76 4.47 -9.45
CA VAL A 90 -8.87 3.07 -9.05
C VAL A 90 -9.48 2.95 -7.64
N LEU A 91 -9.08 3.81 -6.71
CA LEU A 91 -9.65 3.86 -5.36
C LEU A 91 -11.15 4.22 -5.39
N LEU A 92 -11.54 5.22 -6.18
CA LEU A 92 -12.95 5.58 -6.36
C LEU A 92 -13.77 4.44 -6.96
N ALA A 93 -13.21 3.69 -7.92
CA ALA A 93 -13.85 2.52 -8.49
C ALA A 93 -14.00 1.39 -7.46
N GLN A 94 -13.00 1.16 -6.61
CA GLN A 94 -13.10 0.22 -5.48
C GLN A 94 -14.22 0.62 -4.51
N CYS A 95 -14.27 1.90 -4.11
CA CYS A 95 -15.34 2.41 -3.25
C CYS A 95 -16.72 2.33 -3.92
N ALA A 96 -16.80 2.47 -5.24
CA ALA A 96 -18.06 2.38 -5.97
C ALA A 96 -18.70 0.98 -5.91
N GLY A 97 -17.89 -0.07 -5.77
CA GLY A 97 -18.33 -1.44 -5.55
C GLY A 97 -18.71 -1.74 -4.10
N ASP A 98 -18.16 -0.99 -3.14
CA ASP A 98 -18.43 -1.14 -1.71
C ASP A 98 -19.52 -0.16 -1.24
N ARG A 99 -20.72 -0.68 -0.94
CA ARG A 99 -21.86 0.13 -0.48
C ARG A 99 -21.61 0.86 0.84
N SER A 100 -20.54 0.52 1.57
CA SER A 100 -20.17 1.14 2.84
C SER A 100 -19.32 2.41 2.69
N ALA A 101 -18.68 2.62 1.54
CA ALA A 101 -17.86 3.80 1.26
C ALA A 101 -18.68 4.86 0.52
N MET A 102 -18.92 6.00 1.17
CA MET A 102 -19.65 7.11 0.53
C MET A 102 -18.76 7.74 -0.55
N ARG A 103 -19.19 7.70 -1.82
CA ARG A 103 -18.39 8.12 -2.99
C ARG A 103 -17.89 9.56 -2.91
N ASP A 104 -18.68 10.47 -2.34
CA ASP A 104 -18.39 11.91 -2.36
C ASP A 104 -17.31 12.34 -1.36
N SER A 105 -16.87 11.44 -0.48
CA SER A 105 -15.83 11.69 0.54
C SER A 105 -14.56 10.86 0.35
N ALA A 106 -14.47 10.07 -0.72
CA ALA A 106 -13.35 9.17 -0.98
C ALA A 106 -12.15 9.88 -1.65
N LEU A 107 -11.76 11.06 -1.16
CA LEU A 107 -10.66 11.85 -1.71
C LEU A 107 -9.43 11.76 -0.82
N LEU A 108 -8.30 11.39 -1.41
CA LEU A 108 -6.99 11.51 -0.78
C LEU A 108 -6.30 12.79 -1.24
N MET A 109 -5.82 13.58 -0.27
CA MET A 109 -5.03 14.78 -0.50
C MET A 109 -3.55 14.49 -0.34
N VAL A 110 -2.72 15.07 -1.22
CA VAL A 110 -1.28 15.08 -1.02
C VAL A 110 -0.95 16.03 0.12
N THR A 111 -0.53 15.49 1.27
CA THR A 111 -0.17 16.26 2.47
C THR A 111 1.34 16.42 2.65
N GLY A 112 2.14 15.61 1.94
CA GLY A 112 3.58 15.63 2.05
C GLY A 112 4.30 15.06 0.84
N PHE A 113 5.55 15.46 0.67
CA PHE A 113 6.47 14.89 -0.31
C PHE A 113 7.87 14.81 0.30
N ASP A 114 8.40 13.59 0.40
CA ASP A 114 9.78 13.36 0.85
C ASP A 114 10.70 13.15 -0.35
N ARG A 115 11.63 14.10 -0.52
CA ARG A 115 12.64 14.10 -1.58
C ARG A 115 13.73 13.05 -1.40
N SER A 116 13.96 12.58 -0.17
CA SER A 116 15.01 11.58 0.09
C SER A 116 14.57 10.18 -0.35
N SER A 117 13.28 9.87 -0.15
CA SER A 117 12.66 8.59 -0.50
C SER A 117 11.82 8.64 -1.78
N MET A 118 11.64 9.84 -2.38
CA MET A 118 10.77 10.10 -3.54
C MET A 118 9.35 9.60 -3.32
N SER A 119 8.78 9.98 -2.17
CA SER A 119 7.47 9.49 -1.72
C SER A 119 6.46 10.61 -1.54
N PHE A 120 5.19 10.30 -1.81
CA PHE A 120 4.05 11.18 -1.61
C PHE A 120 3.22 10.65 -0.44
N GLN A 121 2.95 11.52 0.53
CA GLN A 121 2.04 11.23 1.62
C GLN A 121 0.64 11.69 1.22
N LEU A 122 -0.31 10.76 1.33
CA LEU A 122 -1.71 10.91 0.99
C LEU A 122 -2.54 10.73 2.26
N GLU A 123 -3.44 11.66 2.54
CA GLU A 123 -4.36 11.59 3.67
C GLU A 123 -5.78 11.92 3.23
N GLU A 124 -6.74 11.24 3.81
CA GLU A 124 -8.16 11.52 3.62
C GLU A 124 -8.52 12.94 4.04
N GLU A 125 -9.34 13.61 3.22
CA GLU A 125 -9.93 14.89 3.58
C GLU A 125 -10.98 14.71 4.68
N ALA A 126 -10.55 14.81 5.95
CA ALA A 126 -11.45 14.78 7.10
C ALA A 126 -12.04 16.17 7.37
N ALA A 127 -13.28 16.43 6.92
CA ALA A 127 -14.01 17.63 7.32
C ALA A 127 -14.52 17.50 8.78
N PRO A 128 -14.46 18.55 9.62
CA PRO A 128 -15.00 18.51 10.97
C PRO A 128 -16.49 18.17 10.99
N GLY A 129 -16.86 17.06 11.62
CA GLY A 129 -18.25 16.58 11.70
C GLY A 129 -18.65 15.56 10.61
N MET A 130 -17.72 15.17 9.73
CA MET A 130 -17.92 14.06 8.81
C MET A 130 -17.71 12.73 9.55
N MET A 131 -18.61 11.76 9.38
CA MET A 131 -18.42 10.43 9.98
C MET A 131 -17.25 9.72 9.29
N ALA A 132 -16.50 8.90 10.06
CA ALA A 132 -15.44 8.06 9.55
C ALA A 132 -15.87 7.35 8.26
N THR A 133 -15.16 7.60 7.17
CA THR A 133 -15.49 6.96 5.90
C THR A 133 -14.92 5.54 5.88
N GLY A 134 -15.57 4.62 5.16
CA GLY A 134 -14.99 3.31 4.86
C GLY A 134 -13.78 3.36 3.92
N LEU A 135 -13.16 4.54 3.70
CA LEU A 135 -12.08 4.75 2.74
C LEU A 135 -10.82 4.01 3.16
N ALA A 136 -10.51 3.96 4.46
CA ALA A 136 -9.35 3.23 4.94
C ALA A 136 -9.45 1.72 4.63
N ASP A 137 -10.64 1.14 4.81
CA ASP A 137 -10.90 -0.27 4.48
C ASP A 137 -10.86 -0.48 2.95
N SER A 138 -11.42 0.44 2.18
CA SER A 138 -11.37 0.40 0.70
C SER A 138 -9.93 0.47 0.19
N LEU A 139 -9.11 1.31 0.81
CA LEU A 139 -7.70 1.48 0.51
C LEU A 139 -6.89 0.22 0.86
N ASP A 140 -7.18 -0.42 1.98
CA ASP A 140 -6.61 -1.72 2.36
C ASP A 140 -7.00 -2.84 1.38
N GLN A 141 -8.27 -2.90 0.96
CA GLN A 141 -8.75 -3.83 -0.07
C GLN A 141 -8.08 -3.57 -1.43
N LEU A 142 -7.89 -2.30 -1.80
CA LEU A 142 -7.19 -1.93 -3.01
C LEU A 142 -5.74 -2.42 -2.98
N SER A 143 -5.00 -2.15 -1.91
CA SER A 143 -3.61 -2.64 -1.78
C SER A 143 -3.50 -4.15 -1.90
N GLN A 144 -4.45 -4.89 -1.35
CA GLN A 144 -4.52 -6.34 -1.52
C GLN A 144 -4.79 -6.74 -2.97
N THR A 145 -5.72 -6.07 -3.64
CA THR A 145 -6.06 -6.29 -5.05
C THR A 145 -4.82 -6.07 -5.93
N LEU A 146 -4.12 -4.96 -5.73
CA LEU A 146 -2.89 -4.63 -6.45
C LEU A 146 -1.79 -5.67 -6.22
N ALA A 147 -1.58 -6.07 -4.96
CA ALA A 147 -0.59 -7.09 -4.60
C ALA A 147 -0.88 -8.45 -5.23
N LEU A 148 -2.15 -8.87 -5.27
CA LEU A 148 -2.56 -10.12 -5.91
C LEU A 148 -2.32 -10.08 -7.43
N CYS A 149 -2.63 -8.94 -8.08
CA CYS A 149 -2.38 -8.77 -9.51
C CYS A 149 -0.89 -8.90 -9.87
N ALA A 150 0.00 -8.33 -9.05
CA ALA A 150 1.45 -8.35 -9.27
C ALA A 150 2.17 -9.55 -8.65
N GLY A 151 1.52 -10.32 -7.77
CA GLY A 151 2.12 -11.43 -7.04
C GLY A 151 2.28 -12.72 -7.87
N PRO A 152 3.12 -13.67 -7.44
CA PRO A 152 3.45 -14.85 -8.23
C PRO A 152 2.32 -15.91 -8.34
N GLY A 153 1.33 -15.89 -7.45
CA GLY A 153 0.25 -16.87 -7.40
C GLY A 153 -0.86 -16.65 -8.44
N ASP A 154 -1.82 -17.58 -8.51
CA ASP A 154 -3.00 -17.53 -9.40
C ASP A 154 -4.28 -16.99 -8.72
N GLU A 155 -4.17 -16.58 -7.46
CA GLU A 155 -5.27 -16.05 -6.64
C GLU A 155 -5.94 -14.82 -7.28
N TRP A 156 -5.19 -14.09 -8.11
CA TRP A 156 -5.70 -12.97 -8.91
C TRP A 156 -6.90 -13.36 -9.78
N ARG A 157 -6.97 -14.60 -10.29
CA ARG A 157 -8.08 -15.04 -11.16
C ARG A 157 -9.41 -15.06 -10.42
N ALA A 158 -9.40 -15.61 -9.20
CA ALA A 158 -10.58 -15.67 -8.35
C ALA A 158 -11.00 -14.27 -7.85
N MET A 159 -10.02 -13.39 -7.63
CA MET A 159 -10.25 -12.00 -7.25
C MET A 159 -10.87 -11.21 -8.42
N LEU A 160 -10.27 -11.23 -9.62
CA LEU A 160 -10.78 -10.52 -10.78
C LEU A 160 -12.17 -11.02 -11.20
N ALA A 161 -12.49 -12.29 -10.95
CA ALA A 161 -13.84 -12.81 -11.16
C ALA A 161 -14.91 -12.15 -10.28
N ARG A 162 -14.53 -11.46 -9.20
CA ARG A 162 -15.43 -10.74 -8.28
C ARG A 162 -15.41 -9.22 -8.48
N VAL A 163 -14.41 -8.71 -9.20
CA VAL A 163 -14.27 -7.29 -9.52
C VAL A 163 -15.29 -6.89 -10.59
N ASP A 164 -15.90 -5.71 -10.42
CA ASP A 164 -16.78 -5.11 -11.40
C ASP A 164 -15.99 -4.57 -12.61
N GLU A 165 -16.70 -4.32 -13.71
CA GLU A 165 -16.09 -3.87 -14.97
C GLU A 165 -15.40 -2.50 -14.87
N GLY A 166 -15.92 -1.61 -14.02
CA GLY A 166 -15.36 -0.27 -13.82
C GLY A 166 -14.00 -0.32 -13.13
N LEU A 167 -13.92 -1.03 -12.01
CA LEU A 167 -12.66 -1.25 -11.31
C LEU A 167 -11.65 -2.03 -12.17
N TYR A 168 -12.10 -3.03 -12.93
CA TYR A 168 -11.25 -3.78 -13.86
C TYR A 168 -10.57 -2.86 -14.89
N SER A 169 -11.36 -2.00 -15.54
CA SER A 169 -10.86 -1.06 -16.56
C SER A 169 -9.84 -0.09 -15.98
N MET A 170 -10.11 0.46 -14.78
CA MET A 170 -9.20 1.38 -14.10
C MET A 170 -7.89 0.71 -13.69
N LEU A 171 -7.95 -0.53 -13.18
CA LEU A 171 -6.75 -1.32 -12.87
C LEU A 171 -5.91 -1.54 -14.14
N GLN A 172 -6.55 -1.91 -15.25
CA GLN A 172 -5.87 -2.12 -16.52
C GLN A 172 -5.16 -0.84 -17.00
N GLU A 173 -5.86 0.30 -16.99
CA GLU A 173 -5.29 1.59 -17.39
C GLU A 173 -4.09 1.96 -16.52
N TRP A 174 -4.19 1.78 -15.20
CA TRP A 174 -3.10 2.10 -14.28
C TRP A 174 -1.86 1.23 -14.51
N PHE A 175 -2.02 -0.10 -14.61
CA PHE A 175 -0.89 -0.99 -14.87
C PHE A 175 -0.27 -0.77 -16.26
N VAL A 176 -1.07 -0.48 -17.29
CA VAL A 176 -0.55 -0.10 -18.62
C VAL A 176 0.28 1.17 -18.54
N PHE A 177 -0.21 2.19 -17.82
CA PHE A 177 0.51 3.44 -17.63
C PHE A 177 1.85 3.22 -16.91
N LEU A 178 1.86 2.49 -15.79
CA LEU A 178 3.08 2.20 -15.04
C LEU A 178 4.10 1.38 -15.85
N ASP A 179 3.64 0.39 -16.61
CA ASP A 179 4.51 -0.45 -17.46
C ASP A 179 5.11 0.36 -18.61
N SER A 180 4.32 1.21 -19.27
CA SER A 180 4.82 2.14 -20.31
C SER A 180 5.84 3.15 -19.74
N ALA A 181 5.60 3.52 -18.48
CA ALA A 181 6.45 4.23 -17.54
C ALA A 181 7.85 3.61 -17.35
N ASP A 182 7.95 2.29 -17.50
CA ASP A 182 9.05 1.49 -16.99
C ASP A 182 9.25 1.77 -15.48
N ALA A 183 8.13 1.90 -14.76
CA ALA A 183 8.06 2.35 -13.38
C ALA A 183 7.86 1.19 -12.40
N SER A 184 8.28 1.41 -11.15
CA SER A 184 7.89 0.59 -10.00
C SER A 184 7.17 1.48 -8.99
N VAL A 185 6.26 0.89 -8.22
CA VAL A 185 5.50 1.62 -7.21
C VAL A 185 5.50 0.81 -5.93
N ARG A 186 5.76 1.44 -4.79
CA ARG A 186 5.53 0.83 -3.48
C ARG A 186 4.50 1.65 -2.73
N ILE A 187 3.47 1.00 -2.22
CA ILE A 187 2.39 1.64 -1.50
C ILE A 187 2.43 1.13 -0.07
N ILE A 188 2.70 2.04 0.86
CA ILE A 188 2.71 1.75 2.29
C ILE A 188 1.47 2.38 2.92
N GLN A 189 0.67 1.56 3.57
CA GLN A 189 -0.52 1.97 4.32
C GLN A 189 -0.49 1.22 5.64
N ARG A 190 -0.89 1.82 6.77
CA ARG A 190 -1.07 1.15 8.09
C ARG A 190 -0.21 -0.09 8.36
N MET A 191 -0.66 -1.29 7.94
CA MET A 191 0.06 -2.58 8.01
C MET A 191 0.48 -3.16 6.65
N ARG A 192 -0.03 -2.63 5.54
CA ARG A 192 0.20 -3.16 4.21
C ARG A 192 1.39 -2.47 3.56
N ASP A 193 2.19 -3.29 2.92
CA ASP A 193 3.31 -2.90 2.11
C ASP A 193 3.15 -3.62 0.77
N CYS A 194 2.61 -2.89 -0.19
CA CYS A 194 2.37 -3.39 -1.53
C CYS A 194 3.53 -2.92 -2.41
N ASP A 195 4.47 -3.82 -2.65
CA ASP A 195 5.60 -3.57 -3.54
C ASP A 195 5.28 -4.08 -4.95
N LEU A 196 5.06 -3.14 -5.86
CA LEU A 196 4.85 -3.38 -7.28
C LEU A 196 6.18 -3.13 -7.99
N SER A 197 7.03 -4.16 -7.98
CA SER A 197 8.25 -4.17 -8.76
C SER A 197 7.93 -4.02 -10.25
N ARG A 198 8.91 -3.61 -11.06
CA ARG A 198 8.72 -3.50 -12.51
C ARG A 198 8.22 -4.81 -13.15
N GLU A 199 8.76 -5.94 -12.70
CA GLU A 199 8.36 -7.27 -13.14
C GLU A 199 6.91 -7.57 -12.71
N GLY A 200 6.54 -7.20 -11.48
CA GLY A 200 5.18 -7.33 -10.98
C GLY A 200 4.16 -6.46 -11.73
N VAL A 201 4.55 -5.24 -12.10
CA VAL A 201 3.74 -4.33 -12.94
C VAL A 201 3.51 -4.92 -14.33
N ALA A 202 4.58 -5.39 -14.99
CA ALA A 202 4.48 -6.03 -16.30
C ALA A 202 3.60 -7.29 -16.26
N LEU A 203 3.75 -8.11 -15.22
CA LEU A 203 2.95 -9.32 -14.99
C LEU A 203 1.47 -8.98 -14.76
N ALA A 204 1.18 -7.98 -13.93
CA ALA A 204 -0.18 -7.53 -13.67
C ALA A 204 -0.85 -7.00 -14.95
N ARG A 205 -0.12 -6.23 -15.77
CA ARG A 205 -0.60 -5.77 -17.09
C ARG A 205 -0.94 -6.96 -18.00
N GLU A 206 -0.04 -7.94 -18.11
CA GLU A 206 -0.26 -9.13 -18.93
C GLU A 206 -1.52 -9.86 -18.49
N ARG A 207 -1.68 -10.11 -17.19
CA ARG A 207 -2.86 -10.76 -16.60
C ARG A 207 -4.15 -10.01 -16.92
N LEU A 208 -4.18 -8.69 -16.72
CA LEU A 208 -5.35 -7.85 -17.03
C LEU A 208 -5.62 -7.72 -18.52
N SER A 209 -4.64 -7.99 -19.39
CA SER A 209 -4.88 -8.03 -20.84
C SER A 209 -5.44 -9.37 -21.32
N HIS A 210 -5.05 -10.49 -20.68
CA HIS A 210 -5.47 -11.84 -21.04
C HIS A 210 -6.71 -12.33 -20.29
N ALA A 211 -7.10 -11.65 -19.21
CA ALA A 211 -8.29 -11.99 -18.43
C ALA A 211 -9.60 -11.52 -19.08
N SER A 212 -9.59 -11.23 -20.39
CA SER A 212 -10.77 -10.90 -21.20
C SER A 212 -11.93 -11.82 -20.82
N ARG A 213 -12.92 -11.22 -20.13
CA ARG A 213 -14.21 -11.84 -19.80
C ARG A 213 -15.04 -12.04 -21.06
#